data_AF-A0A0D3K0K4-F1
#
_entry.id   AF-A0A0D3K0K4-F1
#
_cell.length_a   1.000
_cell.length_b   1.000
_cell.length_c   1.000
_cell.angle_alpha   90.00
_cell.angle_beta   90.00
_cell.angle_gamma   90.00
#
_symmetry.space_group_name_H-M   'P 1'
#
loop_
_entity.id
_entity.type
_entity.pdbx_description
1 polymer ?
#
loop_
_entity_poly.entity_id
_entity_poly.type
_entity_poly.pdbx_seq_one_letter_code
_entity_poly.pdbx_strand_id
1 'polypeptide(L)'
;MESLKWLWVLLAARVAAEAPKLTYFNVAGRAELARLYAAVGNLTIVDSTDTSGYKTKTPSGYVPVIAHAGLFPSCAFEYGCLQESLAIERYVRDIAPGFLALSPQQRAVDDMFAQIKEDILQGVEDRGAIRPPAAINATFAQYLRVLELFVPESGFVHGRTFPTGADLAVLVALRAGFPFAQALEAAHFDVATRYPKVHALAARTAAAPTVAAYLSKSKTFYARHSSGSVL
;
A
#
# COMPACT_ATOMS: atom_id res chain seq x y z
N MET A 1 -38.43 16.31 -0.31
CA MET A 1 -37.64 15.34 -1.10
C MET A 1 -36.47 16.00 -1.83
N GLU A 2 -36.60 17.25 -2.31
CA GLU A 2 -35.47 18.02 -2.87
C GLU A 2 -34.43 18.45 -1.83
N SER A 3 -34.84 18.79 -0.60
CA SER A 3 -33.93 19.19 0.48
C SER A 3 -32.90 18.11 0.86
N LEU A 4 -33.26 16.83 0.77
CA LEU A 4 -32.33 15.72 0.98
C LEU A 4 -31.30 15.60 -0.16
N LYS A 5 -31.70 15.85 -1.42
CA LYS A 5 -30.76 15.82 -2.55
C LYS A 5 -29.69 16.89 -2.43
N TRP A 6 -30.06 18.10 -2.02
CA TRP A 6 -29.12 19.19 -1.77
C TRP A 6 -28.18 18.91 -0.59
N LEU A 7 -28.69 18.27 0.47
CA LEU A 7 -27.86 17.86 1.61
C LEU A 7 -26.81 16.80 1.20
N TRP A 8 -27.19 15.83 0.38
CA TRP A 8 -26.26 14.82 -0.16
C TRP A 8 -25.22 15.42 -1.10
N VAL A 9 -25.60 16.36 -1.96
CA VAL A 9 -24.67 17.05 -2.88
C VAL A 9 -23.67 17.91 -2.11
N LEU A 10 -24.12 18.65 -1.09
CA LEU A 10 -23.23 19.47 -0.25
C LEU A 10 -22.33 18.60 0.64
N LEU A 11 -22.83 17.49 1.18
CA LEU A 11 -22.03 16.55 1.96
C LEU A 11 -20.96 15.89 1.07
N ALA A 12 -21.32 15.44 -0.14
CA ALA A 12 -20.37 14.86 -1.10
C ALA A 12 -19.32 15.88 -1.57
N ALA A 13 -19.71 17.15 -1.78
CA ALA A 13 -18.77 18.22 -2.12
C ALA A 13 -17.81 18.57 -0.97
N ARG A 14 -18.27 18.43 0.28
CA ARG A 14 -17.45 18.68 1.48
C ARG A 14 -16.52 17.51 1.79
N VAL A 15 -16.98 16.27 1.58
CA VAL A 15 -16.12 15.06 1.56
C VAL A 15 -15.02 15.27 0.52
N ALA A 16 -15.35 15.74 -0.68
CA ALA A 16 -14.36 15.97 -1.73
C ALA A 16 -13.37 17.12 -1.44
N ALA A 17 -13.61 17.96 -0.43
CA ALA A 17 -12.81 19.16 -0.16
C ALA A 17 -11.69 18.96 0.86
N GLU A 18 -11.74 17.91 1.70
CA GLU A 18 -10.72 17.66 2.72
C GLU A 18 -9.80 16.51 2.31
N ALA A 19 -8.48 16.67 2.47
CA ALA A 19 -7.54 15.60 2.18
C ALA A 19 -7.74 14.43 3.18
N PRO A 20 -7.84 13.16 2.72
CA PRO A 20 -7.86 12.01 3.60
C PRO A 20 -6.63 11.99 4.52
N LYS A 21 -6.81 11.73 5.80
CA LYS A 21 -5.72 11.55 6.77
C LYS A 21 -5.44 10.07 6.99
N LEU A 22 -4.29 9.61 6.52
CA LEU A 22 -3.80 8.25 6.73
C LEU A 22 -2.88 8.22 7.97
N THR A 23 -3.22 7.42 8.97
CA THR A 23 -2.38 7.19 10.15
C THR A 23 -1.77 5.79 10.11
N TYR A 24 -0.44 5.71 10.12
CA TYR A 24 0.31 4.45 10.16
C TYR A 24 1.73 4.65 10.68
N PHE A 25 2.40 3.57 11.08
CA PHE A 25 3.79 3.61 11.53
C PHE A 25 4.74 4.26 10.50
N ASN A 26 5.87 4.74 11.02
CA ASN A 26 6.97 5.31 10.22
C ASN A 26 7.79 4.22 9.50
N VAL A 27 7.12 3.27 8.86
CA VAL A 27 7.70 2.17 8.08
C VAL A 27 6.83 1.85 6.86
N ALA A 28 7.42 1.16 5.89
CA ALA A 28 6.81 0.77 4.62
C ALA A 28 6.01 -0.54 4.68
N GLY A 29 5.28 -0.76 5.77
CA GLY A 29 4.45 -1.95 5.95
C GLY A 29 3.10 -1.84 5.25
N ARG A 30 2.03 -2.16 5.98
CA ARG A 30 0.66 -2.30 5.47
C ARG A 30 0.09 -1.05 4.78
N ALA A 31 0.54 0.16 5.11
CA ALA A 31 0.02 1.39 4.51
C ALA A 31 0.77 1.87 3.26
N GLU A 32 1.93 1.26 2.93
CA GLU A 32 2.82 1.86 1.93
C GLU A 32 2.21 1.88 0.52
N LEU A 33 1.45 0.86 0.16
CA LEU A 33 0.78 0.82 -1.14
C LEU A 33 -0.31 1.91 -1.23
N ALA A 34 -0.99 2.25 -0.13
CA ALA A 34 -1.92 3.39 -0.10
C ALA A 34 -1.19 4.73 -0.29
N ARG A 35 -0.01 4.92 0.32
CA ARG A 35 0.82 6.12 0.08
C ARG A 35 1.25 6.24 -1.39
N LEU A 36 1.66 5.12 -2.00
CA LEU A 36 1.99 5.07 -3.42
C LEU A 36 0.78 5.35 -4.32
N TYR A 37 -0.41 4.81 -4.01
CA TYR A 37 -1.63 5.16 -4.75
C TYR A 37 -1.91 6.66 -4.66
N ALA A 38 -1.77 7.27 -3.47
CA ALA A 38 -1.96 8.70 -3.34
C ALA A 38 -0.96 9.49 -4.20
N ALA A 39 0.33 9.18 -4.09
CA ALA A 39 1.38 9.90 -4.81
C ALA A 39 1.31 9.73 -6.34
N VAL A 40 1.18 8.49 -6.81
CA VAL A 40 1.14 8.17 -8.25
C VAL A 40 -0.19 8.59 -8.87
N GLY A 41 -1.27 8.49 -8.11
CA GLY A 41 -2.62 8.84 -8.53
C GLY A 41 -2.93 10.34 -8.41
N ASN A 42 -1.97 11.18 -8.02
CA ASN A 42 -2.14 12.62 -7.83
C ASN A 42 -3.26 12.98 -6.82
N LEU A 43 -3.31 12.25 -5.71
CA LEU A 43 -4.18 12.52 -4.58
C LEU A 43 -3.34 13.05 -3.41
N THR A 44 -3.75 14.19 -2.87
CA THR A 44 -3.16 14.71 -1.64
C THR A 44 -3.78 14.01 -0.44
N ILE A 45 -2.93 13.47 0.44
CA ILE A 45 -3.33 12.91 1.73
C ILE A 45 -2.53 13.58 2.85
N VAL A 46 -3.09 13.62 4.06
CA VAL A 46 -2.35 13.93 5.28
C VAL A 46 -1.75 12.62 5.80
N ASP A 47 -0.46 12.38 5.55
CA ASP A 47 0.26 11.21 6.07
C ASP A 47 0.76 11.48 7.50
N SER A 48 0.19 10.77 8.47
CA SER A 48 0.49 10.92 9.89
C SER A 48 1.21 9.67 10.40
N THR A 49 2.42 9.86 10.91
CA THR A 49 3.20 8.80 11.57
C THR A 49 3.05 8.76 13.08
N ASP A 50 2.19 9.62 13.64
CA ASP A 50 1.83 9.58 15.05
C ASP A 50 0.82 8.46 15.30
N THR A 51 1.31 7.35 15.84
CA THR A 51 0.50 6.20 16.22
C THR A 51 0.31 6.12 17.73
N SER A 52 0.59 7.18 18.49
CA SER A 52 0.46 7.17 19.95
C SER A 52 -0.98 6.80 20.37
N GLY A 53 -1.13 5.79 21.22
CA GLY A 53 -2.45 5.33 21.68
C GLY A 53 -3.35 4.71 20.60
N TYR A 54 -2.82 4.30 19.44
CA TYR A 54 -3.64 3.76 18.34
C TYR A 54 -4.59 2.63 18.76
N LYS A 55 -4.21 1.83 19.76
CA LYS A 55 -5.01 0.71 20.29
C LYS A 55 -6.39 1.12 20.81
N THR A 56 -6.53 2.35 21.33
CA THR A 56 -7.81 2.88 21.84
C THR A 56 -8.44 3.93 20.92
N LYS A 57 -7.63 4.50 20.00
CA LYS A 57 -8.05 5.52 19.04
C LYS A 57 -8.52 4.97 17.70
N THR A 58 -8.59 3.64 17.55
CA THR A 58 -9.05 2.95 16.34
C THR A 58 -10.08 1.87 16.69
N PRO A 59 -11.03 1.53 15.78
CA PRO A 59 -12.07 0.54 16.05
C PRO A 59 -11.56 -0.84 16.44
N SER A 60 -10.56 -1.37 15.73
CA SER A 60 -10.02 -2.71 15.96
C SER A 60 -8.72 -2.72 16.78
N GLY A 61 -8.20 -1.56 17.18
CA GLY A 61 -6.93 -1.46 17.88
C GLY A 61 -5.70 -1.71 16.99
N TYR A 62 -5.79 -1.41 15.70
CA TYR A 62 -4.74 -1.61 14.70
C TYR A 62 -4.61 -0.42 13.75
N VAL A 63 -3.46 -0.33 13.08
CA VAL A 63 -3.22 0.60 11.96
C VAL A 63 -2.77 -0.24 10.74
N PRO A 64 -2.99 0.21 9.49
CA PRO A 64 -3.43 1.55 9.08
C PRO A 64 -4.90 1.84 9.35
N VAL A 65 -5.18 3.14 9.44
CA VAL A 65 -6.51 3.71 9.54
C VAL A 65 -6.55 5.01 8.73
N ILE A 66 -7.67 5.28 8.07
CA ILE A 66 -7.87 6.52 7.33
C ILE A 66 -9.14 7.23 7.80
N ALA A 67 -8.98 8.52 8.06
CA ALA A 67 -10.07 9.45 8.32
C ALA A 67 -10.29 10.31 7.08
N HIS A 68 -11.54 10.43 6.64
CA HIS A 68 -11.92 11.33 5.56
C HIS A 68 -13.33 11.86 5.86
N ALA A 69 -13.49 13.18 5.89
CA ALA A 69 -14.73 13.81 6.31
C ALA A 69 -15.93 13.23 5.57
N GLY A 70 -16.99 12.90 6.31
CA GLY A 70 -18.24 12.36 5.76
C GLY A 70 -18.20 10.91 5.25
N LEU A 71 -17.04 10.24 5.22
CA LEU A 71 -16.97 8.81 4.86
C LEU A 71 -17.68 7.94 5.90
N PHE A 72 -17.47 8.24 7.19
CA PHE A 72 -18.14 7.59 8.32
C PHE A 72 -18.70 8.66 9.27
N PRO A 73 -19.89 9.22 9.01
CA PRO A 73 -20.45 10.33 9.80
C PRO A 73 -20.64 10.03 11.29
N SER A 74 -20.77 8.74 11.65
CA SER A 74 -20.91 8.27 13.02
C SER A 74 -19.58 7.78 13.62
N CYS A 75 -18.44 8.06 12.98
CA CYS A 75 -17.15 7.65 13.48
C CYS A 75 -16.78 8.44 14.74
N ALA A 76 -16.61 7.73 15.86
CA ALA A 76 -16.18 8.32 17.13
C ALA A 76 -14.68 8.16 17.40
N PHE A 77 -13.94 7.49 16.52
CA PHE A 77 -12.53 7.20 16.68
C PHE A 77 -11.65 8.32 16.14
N GLU A 78 -10.69 8.78 16.95
CA GLU A 78 -9.80 9.91 16.64
C GLU A 78 -9.03 9.73 15.34
N TYR A 79 -8.58 8.51 15.04
CA TYR A 79 -7.80 8.22 13.83
C TYR A 79 -8.67 7.83 12.63
N GLY A 80 -9.98 7.72 12.80
CA GLY A 80 -10.93 7.31 11.76
C GLY A 80 -11.45 5.89 11.94
N CYS A 81 -12.36 5.51 11.05
CA CYS A 81 -13.09 4.24 11.13
C CYS A 81 -12.82 3.29 9.96
N LEU A 82 -12.25 3.76 8.86
CA LEU A 82 -11.83 2.86 7.80
C LEU A 82 -10.47 2.26 8.16
N GLN A 83 -10.46 0.97 8.47
CA GLN A 83 -9.28 0.17 8.75
C GLN A 83 -9.15 -0.95 7.70
N GLU A 84 -8.20 -1.84 7.90
CA GLU A 84 -7.78 -2.90 6.98
C GLU A 84 -7.05 -2.34 5.74
N SER A 85 -5.78 -2.71 5.58
CA SER A 85 -4.90 -2.11 4.56
C SER A 85 -5.47 -2.24 3.15
N LEU A 86 -5.99 -3.40 2.77
CA LEU A 86 -6.56 -3.60 1.44
C LEU A 86 -7.83 -2.75 1.22
N ALA A 87 -8.62 -2.48 2.26
CA ALA A 87 -9.78 -1.60 2.13
C ALA A 87 -9.33 -0.14 1.93
N ILE A 88 -8.33 0.30 2.70
CA ILE A 88 -7.72 1.62 2.58
C ILE A 88 -7.05 1.81 1.23
N GLU A 89 -6.28 0.82 0.76
CA GLU A 89 -5.62 0.82 -0.54
C GLU A 89 -6.61 0.99 -1.69
N ARG A 90 -7.69 0.20 -1.71
CA ARG A 90 -8.78 0.33 -2.69
C ARG A 90 -9.43 1.70 -2.62
N TYR A 91 -9.74 2.16 -1.42
CA TYR A 91 -10.36 3.46 -1.20
C TYR A 91 -9.52 4.60 -1.77
N VAL A 92 -8.23 4.64 -1.41
CA VAL A 92 -7.29 5.65 -1.88
C VAL A 92 -7.12 5.59 -3.40
N ARG A 93 -6.99 4.39 -3.98
CA ARG A 93 -6.95 4.21 -5.44
C ARG A 93 -8.23 4.77 -6.10
N ASP A 94 -9.39 4.47 -5.55
CA ASP A 94 -10.67 4.79 -6.19
C ASP A 94 -11.01 6.28 -6.17
N ILE A 95 -10.48 7.04 -5.21
CA ILE A 95 -10.62 8.50 -5.18
C ILE A 95 -9.44 9.25 -5.85
N ALA A 96 -8.36 8.55 -6.18
CA ALA A 96 -7.19 9.17 -6.79
C ALA A 96 -7.39 9.41 -8.30
N PRO A 97 -7.25 10.67 -8.79
CA PRO A 97 -7.52 11.03 -10.19
C PRO A 97 -6.81 10.15 -11.22
N GLY A 98 -5.55 9.79 -10.98
CA GLY A 98 -4.74 8.99 -11.91
C GLY A 98 -5.24 7.57 -12.17
N PHE A 99 -6.14 7.05 -11.32
CA PHE A 99 -6.66 5.69 -11.42
C PHE A 99 -8.15 5.61 -11.75
N LEU A 100 -8.84 6.75 -11.95
CA LEU A 100 -10.27 6.78 -12.28
C LEU A 100 -10.59 6.01 -13.58
N ALA A 101 -9.67 6.03 -14.54
CA ALA A 101 -9.83 5.35 -15.83
C ALA A 101 -9.48 3.85 -15.80
N LEU A 102 -9.20 3.23 -14.65
CA LEU A 102 -9.00 1.78 -14.56
C LEU A 102 -10.32 1.05 -14.75
N SER A 103 -10.33 0.03 -15.63
CA SER A 103 -11.49 -0.84 -15.79
C SER A 103 -11.68 -1.73 -14.56
N PRO A 104 -12.89 -2.30 -14.33
CA PRO A 104 -13.11 -3.26 -13.27
C PRO A 104 -12.12 -4.45 -13.31
N GLN A 105 -11.77 -4.92 -14.50
CA GLN A 105 -10.81 -6.01 -14.70
C GLN A 105 -9.39 -5.61 -14.27
N GLN A 106 -8.96 -4.40 -14.62
CA GLN A 106 -7.65 -3.88 -14.21
C GLN A 106 -7.59 -3.73 -12.67
N ARG A 107 -8.65 -3.21 -12.06
CA ARG A 107 -8.75 -3.10 -10.59
C ARG A 107 -8.71 -4.45 -9.90
N ALA A 108 -9.39 -5.47 -10.46
CA ALA A 108 -9.38 -6.81 -9.90
C ALA A 108 -7.98 -7.45 -9.93
N VAL A 109 -7.21 -7.24 -11.00
CA VAL A 109 -5.82 -7.69 -11.09
C VAL A 109 -4.92 -6.91 -10.12
N ASP A 110 -5.09 -5.59 -10.02
CA ASP A 110 -4.39 -4.76 -9.02
C ASP A 110 -4.66 -5.26 -7.60
N ASP A 111 -5.91 -5.58 -7.28
CA ASP A 111 -6.33 -6.11 -5.98
C ASP A 111 -5.72 -7.49 -5.69
N MET A 112 -5.59 -8.35 -6.70
CA MET A 112 -4.93 -9.65 -6.56
C MET A 112 -3.45 -9.48 -6.19
N PHE A 113 -2.74 -8.56 -6.84
CA PHE A 113 -1.34 -8.27 -6.53
C PHE A 113 -1.18 -7.61 -5.14
N ALA A 114 -2.10 -6.71 -4.77
CA ALA A 114 -2.14 -6.12 -3.45
C ALA A 114 -2.36 -7.17 -2.34
N GLN A 115 -3.26 -8.13 -2.57
CA GLN A 115 -3.46 -9.27 -1.66
C GLN A 115 -2.19 -10.13 -1.54
N ILE A 116 -1.55 -10.47 -2.66
CA ILE A 116 -0.29 -11.23 -2.64
C ILE A 116 0.78 -10.49 -1.82
N LYS A 117 0.85 -9.16 -1.92
CA LYS A 117 1.75 -8.33 -1.09
C LYS A 117 1.42 -8.44 0.40
N GLU A 118 0.14 -8.48 0.79
CA GLU A 118 -0.26 -8.73 2.19
C GLU A 118 0.07 -10.14 2.67
N ASP A 119 -0.09 -11.14 1.81
CA ASP A 119 0.26 -12.53 2.15
C ASP A 119 1.77 -12.69 2.33
N ILE A 120 2.58 -12.02 1.48
CA ILE A 120 4.04 -11.92 1.67
C ILE A 120 4.34 -11.25 3.01
N LEU A 121 3.72 -10.11 3.31
CA LEU A 121 3.95 -9.39 4.58
C LEU A 121 3.73 -10.31 5.79
N GLN A 122 2.60 -11.03 5.82
CA GLN A 122 2.28 -11.97 6.90
C GLN A 122 3.29 -13.13 7.00
N GLY A 123 3.80 -13.61 5.86
CA GLY A 123 4.76 -14.69 5.80
C GLY A 123 6.21 -14.29 6.09
N VAL A 124 6.52 -12.99 6.17
CA VAL A 124 7.88 -12.49 6.47
C VAL A 124 7.99 -11.74 7.80
N GLU A 125 6.87 -11.33 8.40
CA GLU A 125 6.83 -10.50 9.60
C GLU A 125 5.80 -11.00 10.61
N ASP A 126 6.09 -10.78 11.90
CA ASP A 126 5.21 -11.07 13.04
C ASP A 126 5.40 -10.04 14.16
N ARG A 127 4.44 -9.12 14.33
CA ARG A 127 4.37 -8.13 15.42
C ARG A 127 5.66 -7.31 15.63
N GLY A 128 6.24 -6.80 14.56
CA GLY A 128 7.48 -6.03 14.51
C GLY A 128 8.73 -6.88 14.29
N ALA A 129 8.64 -8.20 14.32
CA ALA A 129 9.80 -9.08 14.14
C ALA A 129 9.83 -9.72 12.74
N ILE A 130 11.00 -9.70 12.10
CA ILE A 130 11.25 -10.46 10.88
C ILE A 130 11.25 -11.96 11.22
N ARG A 131 10.53 -12.76 10.44
CA ARG A 131 10.44 -14.21 10.63
C ARG A 131 11.76 -14.93 10.29
N PRO A 132 11.96 -16.19 10.70
CA PRO A 132 13.17 -16.93 10.36
C PRO A 132 13.35 -17.13 8.84
N PRO A 133 14.61 -17.22 8.34
CA PRO A 133 14.92 -17.38 6.92
C PRO A 133 14.16 -18.49 6.19
N ALA A 134 13.91 -19.63 6.84
CA ALA A 134 13.17 -20.74 6.23
C ALA A 134 11.72 -20.36 5.87
N ALA A 135 11.02 -19.64 6.77
CA ALA A 135 9.65 -19.17 6.53
C ALA A 135 9.62 -18.09 5.44
N ILE A 136 10.60 -17.18 5.46
CA ILE A 136 10.75 -16.13 4.44
C ILE A 136 10.97 -16.76 3.05
N ASN A 137 11.92 -17.71 2.96
CA ASN A 137 12.26 -18.39 1.71
C ASN A 137 11.05 -19.12 1.12
N ALA A 138 10.28 -19.83 1.96
CA ALA A 138 9.06 -20.52 1.52
C ALA A 138 8.00 -19.52 1.01
N THR A 139 7.78 -18.44 1.76
CA THR A 139 6.80 -17.40 1.43
C THR A 139 7.13 -16.73 0.09
N PHE A 140 8.35 -16.19 -0.08
CA PHE A 140 8.74 -15.56 -1.33
C PHE A 140 8.75 -16.56 -2.50
N ALA A 141 9.25 -17.79 -2.30
CA ALA A 141 9.24 -18.78 -3.37
C ALA A 141 7.83 -19.12 -3.86
N GLN A 142 6.85 -19.21 -2.94
CA GLN A 142 5.46 -19.46 -3.28
C GLN A 142 4.86 -18.31 -4.09
N TYR A 143 4.94 -17.09 -3.57
CA TYR A 143 4.21 -15.95 -4.14
C TYR A 143 4.91 -15.34 -5.34
N LEU A 144 6.24 -15.23 -5.33
CA LEU A 144 6.97 -14.70 -6.49
C LEU A 144 6.89 -15.63 -7.70
N ARG A 145 6.79 -16.95 -7.49
CA ARG A 145 6.50 -17.90 -8.59
C ARG A 145 5.17 -17.60 -9.27
N VAL A 146 4.14 -17.25 -8.50
CA VAL A 146 2.83 -16.88 -9.07
C VAL A 146 2.93 -15.55 -9.81
N LEU A 147 3.54 -14.52 -9.19
CA LEU A 147 3.70 -13.21 -9.84
C LEU A 147 4.52 -13.31 -11.14
N GLU A 148 5.56 -14.15 -11.18
CA GLU A 148 6.36 -14.38 -12.38
C GLU A 148 5.53 -14.92 -13.56
N LEU A 149 4.37 -15.54 -13.33
CA LEU A 149 3.46 -15.94 -14.43
C LEU A 149 2.70 -14.76 -15.03
N PHE A 150 2.36 -13.76 -14.22
CA PHE A 150 1.52 -12.63 -14.62
C PHE A 150 2.32 -11.41 -15.06
N VAL A 151 3.54 -11.24 -14.57
CA VAL A 151 4.38 -10.10 -14.90
C VAL A 151 4.89 -10.19 -16.34
N PRO A 152 4.73 -9.13 -17.15
CA PRO A 152 5.25 -9.10 -18.51
C PRO A 152 6.77 -8.90 -18.53
N GLU A 153 7.42 -9.39 -19.59
CA GLU A 153 8.87 -9.22 -19.78
C GLU A 153 9.27 -7.73 -19.83
N SER A 154 8.43 -6.90 -20.45
CA SER A 154 8.61 -5.46 -20.59
C SER A 154 7.34 -4.68 -20.28
N GLY A 155 7.48 -3.37 -20.04
CA GLY A 155 6.36 -2.51 -19.64
C GLY A 155 5.84 -2.79 -18.23
N PHE A 156 4.60 -2.39 -18.02
CA PHE A 156 3.81 -2.53 -16.80
C PHE A 156 2.71 -3.58 -16.97
N VAL A 157 2.17 -4.11 -15.87
CA VAL A 157 1.22 -5.24 -15.85
C VAL A 157 0.00 -4.99 -16.76
N HIS A 158 -0.56 -3.79 -16.73
CA HIS A 158 -1.72 -3.44 -17.58
C HIS A 158 -1.36 -2.92 -18.98
N GLY A 159 -0.07 -2.98 -19.37
CA GLY A 159 0.40 -2.43 -20.64
C GLY A 159 0.23 -0.91 -20.78
N ARG A 160 -0.04 -0.21 -19.67
CA ARG A 160 -0.19 1.25 -19.64
C ARG A 160 1.19 1.92 -19.70
N THR A 161 1.20 3.22 -19.99
CA THR A 161 2.42 4.05 -19.96
C THR A 161 2.87 4.43 -18.55
N PHE A 162 2.02 4.18 -17.54
CA PHE A 162 2.27 4.47 -16.14
C PHE A 162 2.00 3.23 -15.26
N PRO A 163 2.70 3.07 -14.13
CA PRO A 163 2.48 1.95 -13.23
C PRO A 163 1.15 2.06 -12.49
N THR A 164 0.56 0.92 -12.23
CA THR A 164 -0.73 0.73 -11.56
C THR A 164 -0.57 -0.10 -10.29
N GLY A 165 -1.68 -0.47 -9.64
CA GLY A 165 -1.65 -1.16 -8.36
C GLY A 165 -0.79 -2.42 -8.36
N ALA A 166 -0.85 -3.21 -9.44
CA ALA A 166 -0.05 -4.42 -9.58
C ALA A 166 1.47 -4.14 -9.59
N ASP A 167 1.89 -3.12 -10.35
CA ASP A 167 3.30 -2.71 -10.45
C ASP A 167 3.80 -2.16 -9.10
N LEU A 168 2.99 -1.32 -8.46
CA LEU A 168 3.29 -0.70 -7.16
C LEU A 168 3.35 -1.73 -6.04
N ALA A 169 2.48 -2.74 -6.04
CA ALA A 169 2.51 -3.83 -5.06
C ALA A 169 3.81 -4.65 -5.16
N VAL A 170 4.27 -4.94 -6.38
CA VAL A 170 5.55 -5.62 -6.63
C VAL A 170 6.73 -4.77 -6.16
N LEU A 171 6.70 -3.46 -6.43
CA LEU A 171 7.69 -2.53 -5.92
C LEU A 171 7.77 -2.57 -4.38
N VAL A 172 6.63 -2.51 -3.69
CA VAL A 172 6.58 -2.57 -2.21
C VAL A 172 7.15 -3.89 -1.72
N ALA A 173 6.67 -5.02 -2.26
CA ALA A 173 7.06 -6.35 -1.82
C ALA A 173 8.55 -6.67 -1.98
N LEU A 174 9.26 -5.97 -2.89
CA LEU A 174 10.67 -6.23 -3.17
C LEU A 174 11.64 -5.13 -2.71
N ARG A 175 11.19 -3.89 -2.57
CA ARG A 175 12.10 -2.74 -2.36
C ARG A 175 11.78 -1.87 -1.16
N ALA A 176 10.59 -1.99 -0.57
CA ALA A 176 10.29 -1.26 0.65
C ALA A 176 11.10 -1.83 1.82
N GLY A 177 11.59 -0.96 2.72
CA GLY A 177 12.52 -1.27 3.79
C GLY A 177 12.00 -2.34 4.75
N PHE A 178 11.39 -1.92 5.85
CA PHE A 178 10.69 -2.83 6.76
C PHE A 178 9.24 -3.08 6.31
N PRO A 179 8.77 -4.34 6.28
CA PRO A 179 9.52 -5.56 6.58
C PRO A 179 10.18 -6.23 5.35
N PHE A 180 9.82 -5.82 4.13
CA PHE A 180 10.07 -6.60 2.92
C PHE A 180 11.56 -6.77 2.57
N ALA A 181 12.27 -5.68 2.29
CA ALA A 181 13.67 -5.74 1.90
C ALA A 181 14.56 -6.26 3.04
N GLN A 182 14.22 -5.96 4.30
CA GLN A 182 14.91 -6.57 5.45
C GLN A 182 14.72 -8.08 5.51
N ALA A 183 13.53 -8.60 5.17
CA ALA A 183 13.30 -10.04 5.10
C ALA A 183 14.10 -10.71 3.98
N LEU A 184 14.14 -10.11 2.78
CA LEU A 184 14.95 -10.60 1.66
C LEU A 184 16.44 -10.65 2.03
N GLU A 185 16.96 -9.61 2.68
CA GLU A 185 18.32 -9.53 3.18
C GLU A 185 18.60 -10.62 4.23
N ALA A 186 17.72 -10.78 5.23
CA ALA A 186 17.86 -11.77 6.30
C ALA A 186 17.85 -13.22 5.79
N ALA A 187 17.11 -13.48 4.70
CA ALA A 187 17.01 -14.82 4.13
C ALA A 187 18.00 -15.09 2.98
N HIS A 188 18.78 -14.08 2.58
CA HIS A 188 19.65 -14.11 1.40
C HIS A 188 18.92 -14.59 0.14
N PHE A 189 17.66 -14.17 -0.04
CA PHE A 189 16.82 -14.65 -1.13
C PHE A 189 17.13 -13.90 -2.44
N ASP A 190 17.74 -14.60 -3.39
CA ASP A 190 18.06 -14.04 -4.70
C ASP A 190 16.83 -14.00 -5.62
N VAL A 191 16.18 -12.84 -5.65
CA VAL A 191 15.01 -12.60 -6.54
C VAL A 191 15.45 -12.46 -8.00
N ALA A 192 16.59 -11.83 -8.28
CA ALA A 192 17.00 -11.47 -9.64
C ALA A 192 17.22 -12.71 -10.52
N THR A 193 17.85 -13.75 -9.97
CA THR A 193 18.10 -15.00 -10.70
C THR A 193 16.87 -15.89 -10.77
N ARG A 194 16.04 -15.92 -9.71
CA ARG A 194 14.91 -16.86 -9.60
C ARG A 194 13.63 -16.35 -10.27
N TYR A 195 13.40 -15.04 -10.24
CA TYR A 195 12.17 -14.38 -10.72
C TYR A 195 12.54 -13.09 -11.48
N PRO A 196 13.22 -13.22 -12.63
CA PRO A 196 13.80 -12.08 -13.35
C PRO A 196 12.74 -11.07 -13.81
N LYS A 197 11.52 -11.51 -14.20
CA LYS A 197 10.48 -10.58 -14.65
C LYS A 197 9.96 -9.75 -13.48
N VAL A 198 9.70 -10.38 -12.33
CA VAL A 198 9.26 -9.65 -11.11
C VAL A 198 10.36 -8.68 -10.65
N HIS A 199 11.62 -9.10 -10.61
CA HIS A 199 12.75 -8.22 -10.28
C HIS A 199 12.81 -7.01 -11.22
N ALA A 200 12.73 -7.26 -12.53
CA ALA A 200 12.78 -6.20 -13.54
C ALA A 200 11.57 -5.26 -13.44
N LEU A 201 10.37 -5.78 -13.14
CA LEU A 201 9.18 -4.96 -12.94
C LEU A 201 9.35 -4.01 -11.73
N ALA A 202 9.85 -4.50 -10.60
CA ALA A 202 10.12 -3.64 -9.44
C ALA A 202 11.11 -2.52 -9.78
N ALA A 203 12.17 -2.84 -10.54
CA ALA A 203 13.15 -1.85 -10.98
C ALA A 203 12.56 -0.78 -11.91
N ARG A 204 11.78 -1.20 -12.93
CA ARG A 204 11.11 -0.27 -13.86
C ARG A 204 10.05 0.58 -13.16
N THR A 205 9.31 0.00 -12.23
CA THR A 205 8.31 0.72 -11.43
C THR A 205 8.97 1.79 -10.57
N ALA A 206 10.07 1.46 -9.89
CA ALA A 206 10.83 2.45 -9.12
C ALA A 206 11.37 3.61 -9.97
N ALA A 207 11.69 3.35 -11.24
CA ALA A 207 12.21 4.34 -12.18
C ALA A 207 11.12 5.19 -12.85
N ALA A 208 9.83 4.83 -12.73
CA ALA A 208 8.74 5.61 -13.31
C ALA A 208 8.72 7.03 -12.68
N PRO A 209 8.55 8.12 -13.45
CA PRO A 209 8.81 9.48 -12.96
C PRO A 209 8.07 9.86 -11.66
N THR A 210 6.77 9.57 -11.56
CA THR A 210 5.96 9.88 -10.38
C THR A 210 6.34 9.02 -9.17
N VAL A 211 6.67 7.75 -9.41
CA VAL A 211 7.16 6.84 -8.37
C VAL A 211 8.53 7.29 -7.88
N ALA A 212 9.49 7.55 -8.77
CA ALA A 212 10.81 8.05 -8.42
C ALA A 212 10.75 9.36 -7.62
N ALA A 213 9.84 10.26 -8.00
CA ALA A 213 9.61 11.51 -7.26
C ALA A 213 9.10 11.24 -5.83
N TYR A 214 8.17 10.30 -5.65
CA TYR A 214 7.73 9.86 -4.32
C TYR A 214 8.88 9.23 -3.52
N LEU A 215 9.58 8.27 -4.11
CA LEU A 215 10.68 7.54 -3.45
C LEU A 215 11.79 8.47 -2.98
N SER A 216 12.12 9.51 -3.75
CA SER A 216 13.15 10.50 -3.38
C SER A 216 12.84 11.33 -2.13
N LYS A 217 11.56 11.39 -1.73
CA LYS A 217 11.09 12.21 -0.60
C LYS A 217 10.45 11.37 0.51
N SER A 218 10.20 10.09 0.27
CA SER A 218 9.51 9.23 1.22
C SER A 218 10.36 9.03 2.47
N LYS A 219 9.76 9.30 3.62
CA LYS A 219 10.37 9.03 4.93
C LYS A 219 10.13 7.60 5.39
N THR A 220 9.20 6.89 4.75
CA THR A 220 8.75 5.55 5.18
C THR A 220 9.25 4.46 4.25
N PHE A 221 9.34 4.70 2.93
CA PHE A 221 9.56 3.64 1.94
C PHE A 221 10.84 2.86 2.20
N TYR A 222 11.95 3.54 2.51
CA TYR A 222 13.23 2.91 2.83
C TYR A 222 13.49 2.76 4.33
N ALA A 223 12.53 3.12 5.18
CA ALA A 223 12.70 3.03 6.63
C ALA A 223 12.93 1.59 7.06
N ARG A 224 13.86 1.42 8.00
CA ARG A 224 14.28 0.14 8.57
C ARG A 224 13.76 0.06 10.01
N HIS A 225 13.49 -1.14 10.49
CA HIS A 225 13.10 -1.38 11.86
C HIS A 225 14.11 -2.31 12.54
N SER A 226 14.54 -1.94 13.74
CA SER A 226 15.39 -2.76 14.59
C SER A 226 14.55 -3.78 15.34
N SER A 227 14.99 -5.04 15.39
CA SER A 227 14.36 -6.05 16.23
C SER A 227 14.31 -5.61 17.70
N GLY A 228 13.13 -5.70 18.32
CA GLY A 228 12.92 -5.35 19.74
C GLY A 228 12.41 -3.93 20.01
N SER A 229 12.32 -3.07 19.00
CA SER A 229 11.56 -1.82 19.13
C SER A 229 10.07 -2.07 18.90
N VAL A 230 9.20 -1.41 19.67
CA VAL A 230 7.75 -1.56 19.51
C VAL A 230 7.31 -0.78 18.27
N LEU A 231 6.59 -1.44 17.36
CA LEU A 231 5.71 -0.78 16.39
C LEU A 231 4.41 -0.38 17.09
#